data_AF-A0A1V6BPR9-F1
#
_entry.id   AF-A0A1V6BPR9-F1
#
_cell.length_a   1.000
_cell.length_b   1.000
_cell.length_c   1.000
_cell.angle_alpha   90.00
_cell.angle_beta   90.00
_cell.angle_gamma   90.00
#
_symmetry.space_group_name_H-M   'P 1'
#
loop_
_entity.id
_entity.type
_entity.pdbx_description
1 polymer ?
#
loop_
_entity_poly.entity_id
_entity_poly.type
_entity_poly.pdbx_seq_one_letter_code
_entity_poly.pdbx_strand_id
1 'polypeptide(L)'
;MAKYDRTKKYTWENGDQITISGRDFGFLLNTIRAILSTEQAAQILLADRANDVIENIMAEYVEKGVIKEVEETPVMKVEKNENKS
;
A
#
# COMPACT_ATOMS: atom_id res chain seq x y z
N MET A 1 -6.30 14.25 -35.95
CA MET A 1 -5.57 13.26 -35.13
C MET A 1 -5.82 13.55 -33.66
N ALA A 2 -5.90 12.53 -32.82
CA ALA A 2 -5.93 12.71 -31.37
C ALA A 2 -4.61 13.31 -30.89
N LYS A 3 -4.68 14.25 -29.93
CA LYS A 3 -3.50 14.85 -29.28
C LYS A 3 -3.44 14.33 -27.85
N TYR A 4 -2.24 13.99 -27.40
CA TYR A 4 -1.99 13.65 -26.01
C TYR A 4 -2.33 14.82 -25.07
N ASP A 5 -2.90 14.50 -23.91
CA ASP A 5 -3.31 15.43 -22.86
C ASP A 5 -3.02 14.78 -21.50
N ARG A 6 -2.00 15.31 -20.81
CA ARG A 6 -1.53 14.81 -19.51
C ARG A 6 -2.57 14.87 -18.39
N THR A 7 -3.66 15.63 -18.57
CA THR A 7 -4.71 15.75 -17.56
C THR A 7 -5.76 14.64 -17.68
N LYS A 8 -5.71 13.86 -18.76
CA LYS A 8 -6.64 12.77 -19.02
C LYS A 8 -6.08 11.43 -18.56
N LYS A 9 -7.00 10.52 -18.20
CA LYS A 9 -6.69 9.11 -17.97
C LYS A 9 -6.77 8.37 -19.30
N TYR A 10 -5.89 7.39 -19.47
CA TYR A 10 -5.83 6.50 -20.63
C TYR A 10 -6.04 5.07 -20.16
N THR A 11 -6.60 4.23 -21.02
CA THR A 11 -6.84 2.81 -20.76
C THR A 11 -6.44 1.99 -21.98
N TRP A 12 -6.31 0.69 -21.79
CA TRP A 12 -5.85 -0.29 -22.75
C TRP A 12 -6.53 -1.62 -22.45
N GLU A 13 -6.81 -2.40 -23.49
CA GLU A 13 -7.32 -3.76 -23.38
C GLU A 13 -6.18 -4.76 -23.16
N ASN A 14 -6.49 -5.95 -22.65
CA ASN A 14 -5.48 -6.97 -22.35
C ASN A 14 -4.67 -7.43 -23.58
N GLY A 15 -5.21 -7.26 -24.79
CA GLY A 15 -4.57 -7.63 -26.06
C GLY A 15 -3.77 -6.51 -26.72
N ASP A 16 -3.83 -5.28 -26.22
CA ASP A 16 -3.16 -4.14 -26.85
C ASP A 16 -1.63 -4.26 -26.74
N GLN A 17 -0.94 -3.93 -27.84
CA GLN A 17 0.52 -3.98 -27.91
C GLN A 17 1.11 -2.59 -28.08
N ILE A 18 2.18 -2.32 -27.34
CA ILE A 18 2.99 -1.10 -27.48
C ILE A 18 4.39 -1.51 -27.93
N THR A 19 4.87 -0.91 -29.01
CA THR A 19 6.26 -1.08 -29.46
C THR A 19 7.14 -0.03 -28.80
N ILE A 20 8.20 -0.48 -28.13
CA ILE A 20 9.24 0.38 -27.55
C ILE A 20 10.60 0.06 -28.17
N SER A 21 11.44 1.08 -28.35
CA SER A 21 12.80 0.84 -28.85
C SER A 21 13.64 0.15 -27.77
N GLY A 22 14.63 -0.65 -28.18
CA GLY A 22 15.54 -1.30 -27.23
C GLY A 22 16.31 -0.31 -26.35
N ARG A 23 16.58 0.89 -26.86
CA ARG A 23 17.20 1.98 -26.10
C ARG A 23 16.30 2.43 -24.96
N ASP A 24 15.03 2.73 -25.25
CA ASP A 24 14.11 3.28 -24.25
C ASP A 24 13.74 2.20 -23.22
N PHE A 25 13.59 0.94 -23.66
CA PHE A 25 13.44 -0.20 -22.76
C PHE A 25 14.65 -0.37 -21.82
N GLY A 26 15.87 -0.31 -22.37
CA GLY A 26 17.11 -0.43 -21.60
C GLY A 26 17.26 0.69 -20.57
N PHE A 27 16.90 1.92 -20.92
CA PHE A 27 16.87 3.04 -19.98
C PHE A 27 15.92 2.76 -18.80
N LEU A 28 14.65 2.43 -19.09
CA LEU A 28 13.65 2.14 -18.05
C LEU A 28 14.10 0.99 -17.15
N LEU A 29 14.55 -0.12 -17.74
CA LEU A 29 15.02 -1.30 -17.02
C LEU A 29 16.14 -0.96 -16.03
N ASN A 30 17.17 -0.25 -16.51
CA ASN A 30 18.34 0.06 -15.69
C ASN A 30 18.03 1.10 -14.62
N THR A 31 17.17 2.08 -14.90
CA THR A 31 16.69 3.04 -13.89
C THR A 31 15.93 2.34 -12.76
N ILE A 32 15.01 1.43 -13.09
CA ILE A 32 14.26 0.67 -12.08
C ILE A 32 15.22 -0.19 -11.25
N ARG A 33 16.17 -0.90 -11.88
CA ARG A 33 17.18 -1.69 -11.17
C ARG A 33 18.04 -0.85 -10.22
N ALA A 34 18.45 0.34 -10.64
CA ALA A 34 19.22 1.24 -9.80
C ALA A 34 18.43 1.64 -8.54
N ILE A 35 17.15 1.99 -8.68
CA ILE A 35 16.27 2.31 -7.54
C ILE A 35 16.13 1.11 -6.60
N LEU A 36 15.82 -0.07 -7.16
CA LEU A 36 15.62 -1.30 -6.38
C LEU A 36 16.89 -1.80 -5.71
N SER A 37 18.07 -1.43 -6.21
CA SER A 37 19.35 -1.78 -5.60
C SER A 37 19.69 -0.95 -4.36
N THR A 38 18.92 0.09 -4.06
CA THR A 38 19.13 0.90 -2.84
C THR A 38 18.68 0.14 -1.60
N GLU A 39 19.42 0.32 -0.49
CA GLU A 39 19.10 -0.33 0.78
C GLU A 39 17.69 0.05 1.27
N GLN A 40 17.31 1.32 1.13
CA GLN A 40 15.99 1.80 1.52
C GLN A 40 14.87 1.11 0.73
N ALA A 41 15.00 0.95 -0.60
CA ALA A 41 13.98 0.26 -1.39
C ALA A 41 13.89 -1.23 -1.00
N ALA A 42 15.03 -1.87 -0.76
CA ALA A 42 15.06 -3.27 -0.30
C ALA A 42 14.38 -3.43 1.07
N GLN A 43 14.63 -2.50 2.01
CA GLN A 43 13.98 -2.49 3.33
C GLN A 43 12.46 -2.31 3.22
N ILE A 44 11.99 -1.35 2.42
CA ILE A 44 10.55 -1.12 2.21
C ILE A 44 9.89 -2.36 1.60
N LEU A 45 10.47 -2.95 0.56
CA LEU A 45 9.93 -4.17 -0.07
C LEU A 45 9.92 -5.38 0.86
N LEU A 46 10.88 -5.47 1.78
CA LEU A 46 10.90 -6.53 2.79
C LEU A 46 9.83 -6.30 3.86
N ALA A 47 9.66 -5.05 4.32
CA ALA A 47 8.63 -4.67 5.28
C ALA A 47 7.22 -4.92 4.72
N ASP A 48 6.98 -4.58 3.44
CA ASP A 48 5.72 -4.84 2.73
C ASP A 48 5.39 -6.34 2.69
N ARG A 49 6.35 -7.17 2.28
CA ARG A 49 6.19 -8.64 2.31
C ARG A 49 5.98 -9.20 3.72
N ALA A 50 6.68 -8.65 4.71
CA ALA A 50 6.48 -9.05 6.10
C ALA A 50 5.08 -8.68 6.58
N ASN A 51 4.57 -7.51 6.17
CA ASN A 51 3.21 -7.09 6.45
C ASN A 51 2.19 -8.06 5.85
N ASP A 52 2.35 -8.46 4.58
CA ASP A 52 1.48 -9.47 3.96
C ASP A 52 1.44 -10.78 4.76
N VAL A 53 2.60 -11.25 5.24
CA VAL A 53 2.66 -12.45 6.09
C VAL A 53 1.94 -12.23 7.42
N ILE A 54 2.13 -11.08 8.06
CA ILE A 54 1.44 -10.72 9.31
C ILE A 54 -0.07 -10.68 9.09
N GLU A 55 -0.55 -10.02 8.04
CA GLU A 55 -1.98 -9.92 7.72
C GLU A 55 -2.61 -11.29 7.48
N ASN A 56 -1.91 -12.20 6.78
CA ASN A 56 -2.38 -13.57 6.59
C ASN A 56 -2.48 -14.34 7.92
N ILE A 57 -1.48 -14.19 8.81
CA ILE A 57 -1.53 -14.80 10.16
C ILE A 57 -2.66 -14.19 10.98
N MET A 58 -2.83 -12.87 10.95
CA MET A 58 -3.91 -12.17 11.64
C MET A 58 -5.27 -12.69 11.19
N ALA A 59 -5.49 -12.79 9.87
CA ALA A 59 -6.73 -13.33 9.30
C ALA A 59 -7.02 -14.74 9.81
N GLU A 60 -6.03 -15.65 9.75
CA GLU A 60 -6.19 -17.03 10.25
C GLU A 60 -6.57 -17.08 11.74
N TYR A 61 -5.93 -16.26 12.57
CA TYR A 61 -6.14 -16.29 14.02
C TYR A 61 -7.40 -15.53 14.48
N VAL A 62 -7.89 -14.59 13.68
CA VAL A 62 -9.23 -13.99 13.83
C VAL A 62 -10.30 -15.02 13.49
N GLU A 63 -10.17 -15.76 12.38
CA GLU A 63 -11.12 -16.82 12.00
C GLU A 63 -11.19 -17.95 13.04
N LYS A 64 -10.06 -18.27 13.69
CA LYS A 64 -10.00 -19.23 14.82
C LYS A 64 -10.52 -18.66 16.15
N GLY A 65 -10.89 -17.38 16.21
CA GLY A 65 -11.37 -16.70 17.40
C GLY A 65 -10.32 -16.48 18.49
N VAL A 66 -9.03 -16.64 18.16
CA VAL A 66 -7.91 -16.42 19.09
C VAL A 66 -7.63 -14.93 19.23
N ILE A 67 -7.52 -14.23 18.10
CA ILE A 67 -7.45 -12.76 18.06
C ILE A 67 -8.89 -12.25 17.93
N LYS A 68 -9.22 -11.23 18.72
CA LYS A 68 -10.57 -10.64 18.77
C LYS A 68 -10.47 -9.14 18.57
N GLU A 69 -11.46 -8.59 17.90
CA GLU A 69 -11.62 -7.14 17.82
C GLU A 69 -11.80 -6.57 19.22
N VAL A 70 -11.17 -5.43 19.47
CA VAL A 70 -11.40 -4.67 20.68
C VAL A 70 -12.57 -3.74 20.39
N GLU A 71 -13.70 -3.92 21.09
CA GLU A 71 -14.77 -2.93 21.09
C GLU A 71 -14.23 -1.63 21.70
N GLU A 72 -14.40 -0.49 21.01
CA GLU A 72 -13.99 0.81 21.53
C GLU A 72 -14.59 1.01 22.93
N THR A 73 -13.74 1.10 23.95
CA THR A 73 -14.21 1.27 25.31
C THR A 73 -14.89 2.64 25.41
N PRO A 74 -16.17 2.73 25.81
CA PRO A 74 -16.82 4.03 25.92
C PRO A 74 -16.09 4.87 26.96
N VAL A 75 -15.62 6.05 26.54
CA VAL A 75 -14.97 7.02 27.42
C VAL A 75 -15.91 7.32 28.58
N MET A 76 -15.54 6.93 29.80
CA MET A 76 -16.29 7.28 31.00
C MET A 76 -16.43 8.81 31.07
N LYS A 77 -17.66 9.33 30.96
CA LYS A 77 -17.96 10.74 31.24
C LYS A 77 -17.63 10.98 32.71
N VAL A 78 -16.55 11.71 32.98
CA VAL A 78 -16.28 12.22 34.33
C VAL A 78 -17.34 13.28 34.62
N GLU A 79 -18.35 12.95 35.41
CA GLU A 79 -19.25 13.96 35.98
C GLU A 79 -18.42 14.85 36.90
N LYS A 80 -18.22 16.09 36.47
CA LYS A 80 -17.56 17.12 37.26
C LYS A 80 -18.53 17.53 38.37
N ASN A 81 -18.36 16.98 39.56
CA ASN A 81 -19.04 17.49 40.75
C ASN A 81 -18.49 18.89 41.08
N GLU A 82 -19.17 19.92 40.59
CA GLU A 82 -18.98 21.30 41.05
C GLU A 82 -19.54 21.42 42.46
N ASN A 83 -18.72 21.11 43.46
CA ASN A 83 -18.98 21.56 44.83
C ASN A 83 -18.81 23.07 44.86
N LYS A 84 -19.94 23.78 44.86
CA LYS A 84 -20.04 25.17 45.32
C LYS A 84 -19.66 25.20 46.79
N SER A 85 -18.63 25.99 47.12
CA SER A 85 -18.52 26.66 48.42
C SER A 85 -17.85 28.01 48.25
#